data_AF-A0A956LX09-F1
#
_entry.id   AF-A0A956LX09-F1
#
_cell.length_a   1.000
_cell.length_b   1.000
_cell.length_c   1.000
_cell.angle_alpha   90.00
_cell.angle_beta   90.00
_cell.angle_gamma   90.00
#
_symmetry.space_group_name_H-M   'P 1'
#
loop_
_entity.id
_entity.type
_entity.pdbx_description
1 polymer ?
#
loop_
_entity_poly.entity_id
_entity_poly.type
_entity_poly.pdbx_seq_one_letter_code
_entity_poly.pdbx_strand_id
1 'polypeptide(L)'
;MALEQWVNLPKDDEFKDSDTKSKLRMGAVTVKVSFKKASFQIFRVRAILQDADPEYSPSEQGRNANFKMRTSPLISNWGQANVDVETEVPLLAAGGCKYTFEAMSATKVVSCSTEVVARRKLWYQAMAMKGVAMGGGCDKMEAEFWKPDKNYYIKIERVGGRTNLPFKKTVDASDGDQKNAIYNDMGSNYQMKKKDPYAFAIAFLNYVARSEIITEPGHTTSFQPGKFSGDVSWTVTTSKYLWCDLDDADDTNKSWFRSGTLRYLYSTPDGTKYTSLALSKSMVEVGSGKDFAEGGRKKIKIKIPKSFVDTCKTKGSTGTLRVSFRLRVVKKFLGGFSAGSLNAVIMATKAWWAPKNVEALAPTIVHEVGHKVGMTARGTGLYPDTHGKHYTGQGHQGNHCSKGATYNAASGWSGTPGCTMFGATSIGSKKAPIEFCDLCEPHIQKLDLAKDALVAGGFAMSLALYS
;
A
#
# COMPACT_ATOMS: atom_id res chain seq x y z
N MET A 1 -12.86 34.26 12.82
CA MET A 1 -12.18 33.07 12.25
C MET A 1 -12.52 31.89 13.12
N ALA A 2 -12.87 30.76 12.52
CA ALA A 2 -13.12 29.52 13.26
C ALA A 2 -11.83 29.01 13.89
N LEU A 3 -11.92 28.43 15.08
CA LEU A 3 -10.81 27.75 15.72
C LEU A 3 -10.66 26.35 15.11
N GLU A 4 -9.43 25.85 15.05
CA GLU A 4 -9.14 24.51 14.53
C GLU A 4 -8.91 23.55 15.68
N GLN A 5 -9.42 22.33 15.58
CA GLN A 5 -9.24 21.29 16.60
C GLN A 5 -8.79 19.97 15.95
N TRP A 6 -7.61 19.49 16.31
CA TRP A 6 -7.08 18.20 15.87
C TRP A 6 -7.65 17.07 16.72
N VAL A 7 -8.74 16.47 16.27
CA VAL A 7 -9.56 15.55 17.08
C VAL A 7 -8.90 14.19 17.33
N ASN A 8 -7.95 13.81 16.48
CA ASN A 8 -7.29 12.50 16.58
C ASN A 8 -6.02 12.50 17.45
N LEU A 9 -5.44 13.68 17.71
CA LEU A 9 -4.21 13.82 18.48
C LEU A 9 -4.50 13.91 19.99
N PRO A 10 -3.66 13.34 20.85
CA PRO A 10 -3.77 13.54 22.29
C PRO A 10 -3.34 14.96 22.68
N LYS A 11 -3.77 15.43 23.85
CA LYS A 11 -3.34 16.72 24.42
C LYS A 11 -1.90 16.67 24.94
N ASP A 12 -0.95 16.55 24.04
CA ASP A 12 0.46 16.40 24.36
C ASP A 12 1.31 17.43 23.60
N ASP A 13 2.25 18.03 24.31
CA ASP A 13 3.17 19.02 23.75
C ASP A 13 4.10 18.41 22.70
N GLU A 14 4.32 17.09 22.71
CA GLU A 14 5.09 16.38 21.68
C GLU A 14 4.49 16.51 20.27
N PHE A 15 3.18 16.76 20.14
CA PHE A 15 2.50 16.93 18.86
C PHE A 15 2.45 18.39 18.38
N LYS A 16 3.04 19.33 19.13
CA LYS A 16 3.09 20.74 18.71
C LYS A 16 3.97 20.91 17.48
N ASP A 17 3.55 21.81 16.61
CA ASP A 17 4.26 22.24 15.41
C ASP A 17 3.72 23.62 14.94
N SER A 18 4.05 24.03 13.71
CA SER A 18 3.62 25.30 13.15
C SER A 18 2.10 25.45 13.04
N ASP A 19 1.37 24.34 12.83
CA ASP A 19 -0.10 24.35 12.76
C ASP A 19 -0.74 24.16 14.13
N THR A 20 -0.05 23.44 15.03
CA THR A 20 -0.57 23.07 16.34
C THR A 20 0.19 23.76 17.45
N LYS A 21 0.04 25.09 17.53
CA LYS A 21 0.79 25.94 18.48
C LYS A 21 0.47 25.66 19.96
N SER A 22 -0.70 25.06 20.25
CA SER A 22 -1.14 24.75 21.60
C SER A 22 -1.77 23.37 21.68
N LYS A 23 -1.43 22.60 22.72
CA LYS A 23 -2.07 21.31 23.02
C LYS A 23 -3.57 21.44 23.32
N LEU A 24 -4.04 22.65 23.66
CA LEU A 24 -5.46 22.95 23.78
C LEU A 24 -6.22 22.87 22.45
N ARG A 25 -5.52 22.74 21.32
CA ARG A 25 -6.08 22.51 19.98
C ARG A 25 -6.02 21.03 19.56
N MET A 26 -5.75 20.12 20.50
CA MET A 26 -5.69 18.67 20.27
C MET A 26 -6.72 17.94 21.14
N GLY A 27 -7.27 16.83 20.64
CA GLY A 27 -8.23 16.00 21.37
C GLY A 27 -9.57 16.70 21.64
N ALA A 28 -10.09 16.54 22.86
CA ALA A 28 -11.33 17.18 23.28
C ALA A 28 -11.19 18.70 23.41
N VAL A 29 -12.23 19.46 23.06
CA VAL A 29 -12.23 20.92 23.16
C VAL A 29 -12.38 21.32 24.63
N THR A 30 -11.47 22.16 25.13
CA THR A 30 -11.62 22.80 26.44
C THR A 30 -12.58 23.98 26.31
N VAL A 31 -13.65 23.98 27.12
CA VAL A 31 -14.65 25.04 27.19
C VAL A 31 -14.62 25.64 28.60
N LYS A 32 -14.48 26.96 28.68
CA LYS A 32 -14.55 27.72 29.92
C LYS A 32 -15.97 28.27 30.12
N VAL A 33 -16.56 28.02 31.28
CA VAL A 33 -17.89 28.53 31.66
C VAL A 33 -17.74 29.48 32.85
N SER A 34 -18.10 30.74 32.66
CA SER A 34 -17.96 31.80 33.66
C SER A 34 -19.26 32.02 34.44
N PHE A 35 -19.19 31.97 35.77
CA PHE A 35 -20.31 32.21 36.68
C PHE A 35 -20.14 33.56 37.37
N LYS A 36 -21.12 34.47 37.25
CA LYS A 36 -21.07 35.81 37.86
C LYS A 36 -21.73 35.91 39.24
N LYS A 37 -22.51 34.89 39.65
CA LYS A 37 -23.32 34.92 40.87
C LYS A 37 -23.01 33.70 41.74
N ALA A 38 -23.06 33.89 43.07
CA ALA A 38 -22.90 32.83 44.06
C ALA A 38 -24.20 32.02 44.19
N SER A 39 -24.53 31.28 43.13
CA SER A 39 -25.66 30.36 43.11
C SER A 39 -25.14 28.99 42.72
N PHE A 40 -25.49 27.97 43.49
CA PHE A 40 -25.13 26.60 43.16
C PHE A 40 -25.83 26.19 41.86
N GLN A 41 -25.03 25.81 40.86
CA GLN A 41 -25.50 25.37 39.56
C GLN A 41 -24.77 24.08 39.19
N ILE A 42 -25.54 23.07 38.80
CA ILE A 42 -25.04 21.89 38.12
C ILE A 42 -25.33 22.06 36.63
N PHE A 43 -24.33 21.84 35.80
CA PHE A 43 -24.43 22.02 34.36
C PHE A 43 -23.61 20.97 33.61
N ARG A 44 -23.85 20.87 32.32
CA ARG A 44 -23.02 20.13 31.36
C ARG A 44 -22.84 20.97 30.11
N VAL A 45 -21.77 20.74 29.37
CA VAL A 45 -21.50 21.37 28.08
C VAL A 45 -21.71 20.35 26.97
N ARG A 46 -22.37 20.77 25.88
CA ARG A 46 -22.48 19.98 24.65
C ARG A 46 -21.94 20.76 23.47
N ALA A 47 -21.34 20.05 22.52
CA ALA A 47 -21.07 20.60 21.20
C ALA A 47 -22.34 20.51 20.34
N ILE A 48 -22.56 21.53 19.52
CA ILE A 48 -23.67 21.65 18.57
C ILE A 48 -23.10 21.70 17.17
N LEU A 49 -23.41 20.70 16.37
CA LEU A 49 -22.99 20.66 14.97
C LEU A 49 -23.70 21.79 14.18
N GLN A 50 -22.95 22.54 13.38
CA GLN A 50 -23.47 23.65 12.58
C GLN A 50 -23.77 23.25 11.13
N ASP A 51 -23.04 22.27 10.60
CA ASP A 51 -23.22 21.75 9.25
C ASP A 51 -23.99 20.41 9.27
N ALA A 52 -24.21 19.82 8.10
CA ALA A 52 -24.81 18.49 7.98
C ALA A 52 -24.02 17.44 8.79
N ASP A 53 -24.75 16.56 9.47
CA ASP A 53 -24.17 15.41 10.18
C ASP A 53 -23.33 14.59 9.18
N PRO A 54 -22.11 14.14 9.53
CA PRO A 54 -21.40 13.12 8.76
C PRO A 54 -22.18 11.80 8.58
N GLU A 55 -23.42 11.70 9.11
CA GLU A 55 -24.37 10.61 8.97
C GLU A 55 -23.77 9.29 9.46
N TYR A 56 -23.30 9.25 10.70
CA TYR A 56 -22.90 7.98 11.30
C TYR A 56 -24.14 7.11 11.56
N SER A 57 -24.16 5.90 11.02
CA SER A 57 -25.25 4.93 11.22
C SER A 57 -25.34 4.51 12.69
N PRO A 58 -26.51 4.06 13.18
CA PRO A 58 -26.63 3.52 14.53
C PRO A 58 -25.67 2.36 14.80
N SER A 59 -25.35 1.57 13.77
CA SER A 59 -24.39 0.46 13.85
C SER A 59 -22.97 0.98 14.01
N GLU A 60 -22.57 1.99 13.23
CA GLU A 60 -21.28 2.68 13.39
C GLU A 60 -21.13 3.26 14.80
N GLN A 61 -22.14 4.00 15.28
CA GLN A 61 -22.16 4.60 16.62
C GLN A 61 -22.09 3.56 17.74
N GLY A 62 -22.71 2.38 17.54
CA GLY A 62 -22.67 1.28 18.49
C GLY A 62 -21.30 0.62 18.61
N ARG A 63 -20.49 0.64 17.54
CA ARG A 63 -19.15 0.02 17.50
C ARG A 63 -18.02 0.97 17.87
N ASN A 64 -18.19 2.28 17.64
CA ASN A 64 -17.16 3.27 17.93
C ASN A 64 -17.73 4.51 18.64
N ALA A 65 -17.29 4.73 19.88
CA ALA A 65 -17.72 5.86 20.69
C ALA A 65 -17.33 7.24 20.10
N ASN A 66 -16.32 7.30 19.23
CA ASN A 66 -15.91 8.54 18.55
C ASN A 66 -16.84 8.91 17.37
N PHE A 67 -17.77 8.02 16.99
CA PHE A 67 -18.82 8.29 16.01
C PHE A 67 -20.10 8.84 16.67
N LYS A 68 -20.10 8.98 17.99
CA LYS A 68 -21.24 9.49 18.76
C LYS A 68 -20.91 10.83 19.41
N MET A 69 -21.81 11.80 19.23
CA MET A 69 -21.75 13.07 19.95
C MET A 69 -21.90 12.81 21.46
N ARG A 70 -20.99 13.36 22.25
CA ARG A 70 -20.99 13.23 23.71
C ARG A 70 -21.05 14.62 24.35
N THR A 71 -21.63 14.68 25.54
CA THR A 71 -21.58 15.86 26.39
C THR A 71 -20.46 15.72 27.40
N SER A 72 -20.03 16.84 27.98
CA SER A 72 -19.20 16.78 29.18
C SER A 72 -19.91 16.02 30.30
N PRO A 73 -19.17 15.53 31.31
CA PRO A 73 -19.75 15.15 32.59
C PRO A 73 -20.56 16.29 33.22
N LEU A 74 -21.42 15.95 34.19
CA LEU A 74 -22.06 16.94 35.06
C LEU A 74 -21.00 17.58 35.96
N ILE A 75 -20.98 18.91 36.01
CA ILE A 75 -20.02 19.69 36.77
C ILE A 75 -20.77 20.76 37.56
N SER A 76 -20.22 21.24 38.67
CA SER A 76 -20.79 22.34 39.45
C SER A 76 -19.82 23.50 39.62
N ASN A 77 -20.36 24.69 39.86
CA ASN A 77 -19.59 25.85 40.30
C ASN A 77 -19.43 25.91 41.84
N TRP A 78 -19.87 24.89 42.58
CA TRP A 78 -19.86 24.84 44.05
C TRP A 78 -20.48 26.07 44.74
N GLY A 79 -21.41 26.76 44.07
CA GLY A 79 -22.03 27.97 44.60
C GLY A 79 -21.14 29.21 44.64
N GLN A 80 -19.94 29.15 44.04
CA GLN A 80 -19.01 30.27 44.01
C GLN A 80 -19.45 31.33 42.97
N ALA A 81 -19.26 32.61 43.31
CA ALA A 81 -19.37 33.72 42.38
C ALA A 81 -18.03 34.00 41.70
N ASN A 82 -18.07 34.58 40.50
CA ASN A 82 -16.92 35.02 39.72
C ASN A 82 -15.88 33.92 39.51
N VAL A 83 -16.36 32.68 39.33
CA VAL A 83 -15.53 31.50 39.07
C VAL A 83 -15.63 31.10 37.61
N ASP A 84 -14.49 30.69 37.05
CA ASP A 84 -14.41 30.02 35.77
C ASP A 84 -14.27 28.51 36.00
N VAL A 85 -15.16 27.73 35.39
CA VAL A 85 -15.11 26.27 35.43
C VAL A 85 -14.80 25.78 34.03
N GLU A 86 -13.71 25.02 33.91
CA GLU A 86 -13.30 24.41 32.65
C GLU A 86 -13.81 22.98 32.55
N THR A 87 -14.18 22.59 31.33
CA THR A 87 -14.55 21.21 31.01
C THR A 87 -14.12 20.84 29.61
N GLU A 88 -14.04 19.55 29.36
CA GLU A 88 -13.69 19.00 28.05
C GLU A 88 -14.91 18.40 27.37
N VAL A 89 -15.05 18.72 26.08
CA VAL A 89 -16.10 18.20 25.22
C VAL A 89 -15.44 17.49 24.03
N PRO A 90 -15.52 16.15 23.94
CA PRO A 90 -15.01 15.44 22.78
C PRO A 90 -15.88 15.73 21.56
N LEU A 91 -15.25 15.86 20.39
CA LEU A 91 -15.92 16.00 19.11
C LEU A 91 -16.01 14.64 18.40
N LEU A 92 -16.74 14.58 17.29
CA LEU A 92 -16.73 13.41 16.43
C LEU A 92 -15.35 13.22 15.80
N ALA A 93 -15.04 11.99 15.43
CA ALA A 93 -13.87 11.66 14.63
C ALA A 93 -13.90 12.32 13.23
N ALA A 94 -15.08 12.66 12.72
CA ALA A 94 -15.24 13.18 11.37
C ALA A 94 -14.47 14.50 11.15
N GLY A 95 -13.80 14.59 10.00
CA GLY A 95 -13.15 15.82 9.56
C GLY A 95 -14.16 16.84 9.00
N GLY A 96 -13.80 18.12 9.10
CA GLY A 96 -14.55 19.23 8.49
C GLY A 96 -15.83 19.64 9.23
N CYS A 97 -16.28 18.86 10.21
CA CYS A 97 -17.43 19.20 11.03
C CYS A 97 -17.17 20.50 11.81
N LYS A 98 -18.14 21.43 11.75
CA LYS A 98 -18.12 22.70 12.49
C LYS A 98 -19.02 22.64 13.71
N TYR A 99 -18.54 23.20 14.81
CA TYR A 99 -19.20 23.12 16.11
C TYR A 99 -19.29 24.48 16.80
N THR A 100 -20.41 24.73 17.46
CA THR A 100 -20.52 25.69 18.56
C THR A 100 -20.77 24.93 19.87
N PHE A 101 -20.87 25.62 21.00
CA PHE A 101 -21.01 24.97 22.31
C PHE A 101 -22.12 25.60 23.14
N GLU A 102 -22.82 24.77 23.90
CA GLU A 102 -23.85 25.20 24.85
C GLU A 102 -23.57 24.64 26.23
N ALA A 103 -23.56 25.51 27.24
CA ALA A 103 -23.61 25.13 28.64
C ALA A 103 -25.08 25.11 29.09
N MET A 104 -25.53 23.97 29.61
CA MET A 104 -26.92 23.75 30.03
C MET A 104 -26.96 23.39 31.51
N SER A 105 -27.73 24.16 32.28
CA SER A 105 -28.20 23.79 33.63
C SER A 105 -29.69 23.44 33.60
N ALA A 106 -30.26 23.09 34.74
CA ALA A 106 -31.71 22.80 34.85
C ALA A 106 -32.60 24.00 34.48
N THR A 107 -32.10 25.23 34.61
CA THR A 107 -32.89 26.46 34.46
C THR A 107 -32.39 27.37 33.34
N LYS A 108 -31.23 27.08 32.74
CA LYS A 108 -30.61 27.99 31.78
C LYS A 108 -29.74 27.26 30.75
N VAL A 109 -29.79 27.74 29.52
CA VAL A 109 -28.83 27.41 28.47
C VAL A 109 -28.07 28.68 28.07
N VAL A 110 -26.76 28.56 27.90
CA VAL A 110 -25.89 29.64 27.43
C VAL A 110 -25.05 29.11 26.28
N SER A 111 -25.13 29.79 25.14
CA SER A 111 -24.41 29.40 23.92
C SER A 111 -23.13 30.22 23.76
N CYS A 112 -22.10 29.58 23.22
CA CYS A 112 -20.85 30.19 22.77
C CYS A 112 -20.86 30.26 21.25
N SER A 113 -20.73 31.45 20.68
CA SER A 113 -20.69 31.67 19.22
C SER A 113 -19.33 31.35 18.58
N THR A 114 -18.33 30.95 19.36
CA THR A 114 -17.03 30.57 18.82
C THR A 114 -17.16 29.25 18.08
N GLU A 115 -16.93 29.30 16.78
CA GLU A 115 -16.92 28.12 15.93
C GLU A 115 -15.60 27.36 16.05
N VAL A 116 -15.69 26.02 16.10
CA VAL A 116 -14.56 25.11 16.08
C VAL A 116 -14.72 24.12 14.91
N VAL A 117 -13.69 23.96 14.09
CA VAL A 117 -13.64 23.00 12.97
C VAL A 117 -12.78 21.79 13.35
N ALA A 118 -13.35 20.59 13.24
CA ALA A 118 -12.63 19.34 13.44
C ALA A 118 -11.68 19.06 12.27
N ARG A 119 -10.43 18.74 12.61
CA ARG A 119 -9.35 18.38 11.68
C ARG A 119 -8.62 17.16 12.18
N ARG A 120 -7.90 16.48 11.29
CA ARG A 120 -7.07 15.31 11.63
C ARG A 120 -5.68 15.44 11.04
N LYS A 121 -4.67 15.01 11.79
CA LYS A 121 -3.27 15.11 11.37
C LYS A 121 -2.54 13.77 11.47
N LEU A 122 -1.72 13.50 10.48
CA LEU A 122 -0.77 12.39 10.44
C LEU A 122 0.56 12.91 9.93
N TRP A 123 1.64 12.22 10.27
CA TRP A 123 2.98 12.53 9.77
C TRP A 123 3.53 11.38 8.93
N TYR A 124 4.39 11.70 7.99
CA TYR A 124 5.15 10.67 7.28
C TYR A 124 6.61 11.05 7.05
N GLN A 125 7.47 10.04 6.99
CA GLN A 125 8.88 10.19 6.62
C GLN A 125 9.08 9.50 5.27
N ALA A 126 9.52 10.26 4.28
CA ALA A 126 9.87 9.69 2.99
C ALA A 126 11.32 9.21 2.98
N MET A 127 11.51 7.94 2.63
CA MET A 127 12.78 7.25 2.52
C MET A 127 12.96 6.73 1.11
N ALA A 128 14.18 6.66 0.60
CA ALA A 128 14.44 6.09 -0.72
C ALA A 128 15.71 5.25 -0.70
N MET A 129 15.75 4.18 -1.49
CA MET A 129 17.00 3.48 -1.75
C MET A 129 18.05 4.43 -2.34
N LYS A 130 19.32 4.22 -2.00
CA LYS A 130 20.43 4.97 -2.58
C LYS A 130 20.36 4.89 -4.11
N GLY A 131 20.40 6.04 -4.77
CA GLY A 131 20.30 6.14 -6.24
C GLY A 131 18.88 6.03 -6.82
N VAL A 132 17.85 5.76 -6.01
CA VAL A 132 16.45 5.76 -6.44
C VAL A 132 15.85 7.14 -6.21
N ALA A 133 15.32 7.79 -7.25
CA ALA A 133 14.56 9.02 -7.09
C ALA A 133 13.23 8.71 -6.37
N MET A 134 12.78 9.58 -5.46
CA MET A 134 11.48 9.42 -4.79
C MET A 134 10.27 9.54 -5.74
N GLY A 135 10.48 9.61 -7.06
CA GLY A 135 9.44 9.47 -8.07
C GLY A 135 8.31 10.52 -8.05
N GLY A 136 8.34 11.49 -7.13
CA GLY A 136 7.26 12.44 -6.90
C GLY A 136 5.97 11.78 -6.38
N GLY A 137 4.89 12.57 -6.29
CA GLY A 137 3.55 12.06 -5.94
C GLY A 137 3.18 12.21 -4.47
N CYS A 138 4.14 12.41 -3.56
CA CYS A 138 3.85 12.77 -2.16
C CYS A 138 3.01 14.05 -2.08
N ASP A 139 3.39 15.13 -2.75
CA ASP A 139 2.62 16.39 -2.72
C ASP A 139 1.18 16.20 -3.25
N LYS A 140 1.01 15.34 -4.25
CA LYS A 140 -0.32 14.99 -4.79
C LYS A 140 -1.14 14.16 -3.79
N MET A 141 -0.48 13.27 -3.05
CA MET A 141 -1.10 12.53 -1.95
C MET A 141 -1.51 13.50 -0.83
N GLU A 142 -0.62 14.39 -0.39
CA GLU A 142 -0.94 15.40 0.63
C GLU A 142 -2.16 16.23 0.20
N ALA A 143 -2.19 16.70 -1.05
CA ALA A 143 -3.32 17.43 -1.61
C ALA A 143 -4.62 16.61 -1.68
N GLU A 144 -4.54 15.31 -2.01
CA GLU A 144 -5.74 14.46 -2.08
C GLU A 144 -6.37 14.23 -0.71
N PHE A 145 -5.56 14.07 0.35
CA PHE A 145 -6.06 13.92 1.72
C PHE A 145 -6.46 15.25 2.36
N TRP A 146 -5.86 16.36 1.91
CA TRP A 146 -6.21 17.72 2.32
C TRP A 146 -7.17 18.40 1.33
N LYS A 147 -8.43 17.94 1.31
CA LYS A 147 -9.53 18.57 0.55
C LYS A 147 -10.62 19.16 1.47
N PRO A 148 -10.46 20.43 1.92
CA PRO A 148 -11.47 21.14 2.71
C PRO A 148 -12.84 21.25 2.03
N ASP A 149 -12.88 21.40 0.70
CA ASP A 149 -14.09 21.47 -0.13
C ASP A 149 -14.89 20.15 -0.12
N LYS A 150 -14.21 19.03 0.17
CA LYS A 150 -14.81 17.70 0.33
C LYS A 150 -14.94 17.26 1.79
N ASN A 151 -14.62 18.14 2.75
CA ASN A 151 -14.61 17.86 4.18
C ASN A 151 -13.68 16.72 4.62
N TYR A 152 -12.62 16.41 3.85
CA TYR A 152 -11.68 15.36 4.28
C TYR A 152 -10.85 15.82 5.48
N TYR A 153 -10.23 17.00 5.42
CA TYR A 153 -9.45 17.59 6.52
C TYR A 153 -8.45 16.61 7.19
N ILE A 154 -7.77 15.75 6.41
CA ILE A 154 -6.66 14.92 6.88
C ILE A 154 -5.37 15.58 6.40
N LYS A 155 -4.68 16.31 7.27
CA LYS A 155 -3.37 16.86 6.97
C LYS A 155 -2.33 15.77 7.14
N ILE A 156 -1.77 15.30 6.03
CA ILE A 156 -0.63 14.37 6.03
C ILE A 156 0.61 15.21 5.77
N GLU A 157 1.53 15.26 6.75
CA GLU A 157 2.68 16.16 6.70
C GLU A 157 4.00 15.38 6.66
N ARG A 158 4.88 15.77 5.74
CA ARG A 158 6.23 15.24 5.68
C ARG A 158 7.09 15.75 6.83
N VAL A 159 7.78 14.85 7.53
CA VAL A 159 8.75 15.19 8.57
C VAL A 159 10.14 14.69 8.19
N GLY A 160 11.14 15.51 8.51
CA GLY A 160 12.54 15.17 8.35
C GLY A 160 13.06 15.27 6.91
N GLY A 161 14.36 15.07 6.79
CA GLY A 161 15.04 14.99 5.50
C GLY A 161 14.80 13.66 4.80
N ARG A 162 15.32 13.55 3.58
CA ARG A 162 15.37 12.28 2.87
C ARG A 162 16.37 11.37 3.56
N THR A 163 15.93 10.17 3.97
CA THR A 163 16.83 9.13 4.44
C THR A 163 17.11 8.12 3.34
N ASN A 164 18.37 7.69 3.22
CA ASN A 164 18.80 6.73 2.21
C ASN A 164 18.81 5.32 2.79
N LEU A 165 18.04 4.43 2.18
CA LEU A 165 18.08 3.00 2.46
C LEU A 165 19.18 2.34 1.62
N PRO A 166 19.76 1.21 2.07
CA PRO A 166 20.65 0.40 1.26
C PRO A 166 20.02 0.09 -0.11
N PHE A 167 20.82 0.18 -1.17
CA PHE A 167 20.31 -0.11 -2.51
C PHE A 167 20.14 -1.62 -2.67
N LYS A 168 18.95 -2.02 -3.10
CA LYS A 168 18.69 -3.36 -3.63
C LYS A 168 17.96 -3.23 -4.95
N LYS A 169 18.45 -3.93 -5.97
CA LYS A 169 17.89 -3.83 -7.33
C LYS A 169 16.43 -4.27 -7.35
N THR A 170 16.09 -5.40 -6.71
CA THR A 170 14.71 -5.87 -6.56
C THR A 170 14.47 -6.45 -5.17
N VAL A 171 13.32 -6.16 -4.59
CA VAL A 171 12.79 -6.89 -3.42
C VAL A 171 11.82 -7.95 -3.91
N ASP A 172 12.14 -9.23 -3.70
CA ASP A 172 11.20 -10.31 -3.98
C ASP A 172 10.15 -10.38 -2.86
N ALA A 173 8.92 -9.95 -3.16
CA ALA A 173 7.81 -9.97 -2.21
C ALA A 173 7.34 -11.39 -1.85
N SER A 174 7.81 -12.41 -2.56
CA SER A 174 7.64 -13.83 -2.16
C SER A 174 8.67 -14.28 -1.12
N ASP A 175 9.74 -13.51 -0.89
CA ASP A 175 10.83 -13.81 0.05
C ASP A 175 10.65 -13.03 1.36
N GLY A 176 10.39 -13.75 2.45
CA GLY A 176 10.16 -13.18 3.78
C GLY A 176 11.37 -12.40 4.29
N ASP A 177 12.57 -12.92 4.08
CA ASP A 177 13.80 -12.36 4.62
C ASP A 177 14.14 -11.05 3.94
N GLN A 178 13.91 -10.95 2.62
CA GLN A 178 14.12 -9.71 1.89
C GLN A 178 13.15 -8.60 2.32
N LYS A 179 11.89 -8.95 2.60
CA LYS A 179 10.91 -7.97 3.12
C LYS A 179 11.31 -7.49 4.51
N ASN A 180 11.68 -8.42 5.39
CA ASN A 180 12.09 -8.09 6.76
C ASN A 180 13.37 -7.25 6.77
N ALA A 181 14.35 -7.53 5.91
CA ALA A 181 15.56 -6.72 5.78
C ALA A 181 15.24 -5.26 5.42
N ILE A 182 14.31 -5.02 4.48
CA ILE A 182 13.88 -3.66 4.14
C ILE A 182 13.17 -2.98 5.32
N TYR A 183 12.34 -3.71 6.06
CA TYR A 183 11.71 -3.14 7.25
C TYR A 183 12.73 -2.80 8.34
N ASN A 184 13.77 -3.62 8.53
CA ASN A 184 14.86 -3.35 9.47
C ASN A 184 15.64 -2.09 9.06
N ASP A 185 15.96 -1.98 7.76
CA ASP A 185 16.63 -0.79 7.20
C ASP A 185 15.76 0.46 7.41
N MET A 186 14.45 0.35 7.19
CA MET A 186 13.50 1.44 7.43
C MET A 186 13.41 1.81 8.91
N GLY A 187 13.32 0.82 9.81
CA GLY A 187 13.28 0.99 11.27
C GLY A 187 14.50 1.70 11.81
N SER A 188 15.69 1.26 11.41
CA SER A 188 16.98 1.88 11.80
C SER A 188 17.10 3.34 11.39
N ASN A 189 16.32 3.75 10.37
CA ASN A 189 16.34 5.09 9.80
C ASN A 189 15.09 5.92 10.16
N TYR A 190 14.16 5.36 10.95
CA TYR A 190 12.89 5.98 11.29
C TYR A 190 13.05 6.98 12.44
N GLN A 191 12.71 8.25 12.19
CA GLN A 191 12.99 9.36 13.11
C GLN A 191 11.74 9.86 13.85
N MET A 192 10.56 9.28 13.57
CA MET A 192 9.28 9.78 14.06
C MET A 192 8.70 8.97 15.22
N LYS A 193 9.53 8.26 15.99
CA LYS A 193 9.08 7.44 17.13
C LYS A 193 8.18 8.20 18.11
N LYS A 194 8.49 9.48 18.37
CA LYS A 194 7.69 10.35 19.26
C LYS A 194 6.30 10.71 18.71
N LYS A 195 6.07 10.49 17.42
CA LYS A 195 4.79 10.76 16.77
C LYS A 195 3.94 9.49 16.62
N ASP A 196 4.43 8.34 17.05
CA ASP A 196 3.66 7.10 16.95
C ASP A 196 2.41 7.12 17.85
N PRO A 197 1.29 6.51 17.42
CA PRO A 197 1.10 5.78 16.15
C PRO A 197 0.66 6.68 14.98
N TYR A 198 0.66 8.00 15.14
CA TYR A 198 0.16 8.97 14.15
C TYR A 198 1.14 9.24 13.01
N ALA A 199 2.19 8.43 12.89
CA ALA A 199 3.24 8.60 11.91
C ALA A 199 3.60 7.28 11.22
N PHE A 200 4.04 7.37 9.96
CA PHE A 200 4.45 6.20 9.16
C PHE A 200 5.55 6.53 8.16
N ALA A 201 6.31 5.54 7.71
CA ALA A 201 7.30 5.75 6.65
C ALA A 201 6.73 5.40 5.26
N ILE A 202 7.21 6.10 4.24
CA ILE A 202 7.00 5.75 2.84
C ILE A 202 8.38 5.48 2.22
N ALA A 203 8.63 4.23 1.83
CA ALA A 203 9.91 3.84 1.24
C ALA A 203 9.79 3.64 -0.28
N PHE A 204 10.60 4.39 -1.03
CA PHE A 204 10.73 4.30 -2.48
C PHE A 204 11.85 3.33 -2.85
N LEU A 205 11.46 2.20 -3.42
CA LEU A 205 12.35 1.11 -3.82
C LEU A 205 12.49 1.07 -5.34
N ASN A 206 13.52 0.39 -5.84
CA ASN A 206 13.74 0.25 -7.29
C ASN A 206 12.65 -0.64 -7.92
N TYR A 207 12.71 -1.96 -7.69
CA TYR A 207 11.63 -2.90 -8.04
C TYR A 207 11.08 -3.59 -6.80
N VAL A 208 9.76 -3.87 -6.84
CA VAL A 208 9.13 -4.88 -5.99
C VAL A 208 8.43 -5.87 -6.92
N ALA A 209 8.83 -7.13 -6.86
CA ALA A 209 8.30 -8.17 -7.74
C ALA A 209 8.02 -9.45 -6.96
N ARG A 210 7.21 -10.35 -7.52
CA ARG A 210 7.04 -11.72 -7.02
C ARG A 210 7.60 -12.68 -8.04
N SER A 211 8.46 -13.59 -7.59
CA SER A 211 8.87 -14.74 -8.39
C SER A 211 7.91 -15.92 -8.19
N GLU A 212 7.92 -16.84 -9.15
CA GLU A 212 7.36 -18.18 -8.98
C GLU A 212 8.20 -19.23 -9.73
N ILE A 213 8.07 -20.49 -9.34
CA ILE A 213 8.70 -21.61 -10.06
C ILE A 213 7.67 -22.24 -10.97
N ILE A 214 7.99 -22.36 -12.26
CA ILE A 214 7.16 -23.04 -13.26
C ILE A 214 7.91 -24.20 -13.89
N THR A 215 7.13 -25.12 -14.46
CA THR A 215 7.63 -26.11 -15.43
C THR A 215 7.17 -25.66 -16.81
N GLU A 216 8.10 -25.30 -17.69
CA GLU A 216 7.77 -24.98 -19.07
C GLU A 216 7.51 -26.27 -19.86
N PRO A 217 6.52 -26.27 -20.78
CA PRO A 217 6.23 -27.42 -21.62
C PRO A 217 7.44 -27.79 -22.49
N GLY A 218 7.43 -29.02 -23.00
CA GLY A 218 8.49 -29.51 -23.86
C GLY A 218 8.54 -28.74 -25.18
N HIS A 219 9.53 -27.86 -25.36
CA HIS A 219 9.80 -27.23 -26.66
C HIS A 219 10.47 -28.24 -27.57
N THR A 220 10.15 -28.22 -28.87
CA THR A 220 10.70 -29.17 -29.84
C THR A 220 11.35 -28.48 -31.03
N THR A 221 12.33 -29.14 -31.63
CA THR A 221 12.88 -28.75 -32.94
C THR A 221 13.43 -29.98 -33.68
N SER A 222 13.32 -29.98 -35.00
CA SER A 222 13.94 -31.02 -35.82
C SER A 222 15.46 -30.96 -35.70
N PHE A 223 16.10 -32.12 -35.61
CA PHE A 223 17.53 -32.22 -35.40
C PHE A 223 18.14 -33.31 -36.26
N GLN A 224 19.22 -32.96 -36.96
CA GLN A 224 19.98 -33.86 -37.81
C GLN A 224 21.42 -33.88 -37.29
N PRO A 225 21.74 -34.79 -36.35
CA PRO A 225 23.01 -34.75 -35.62
C PRO A 225 24.23 -34.87 -36.55
N GLY A 226 24.08 -35.54 -37.70
CA GLY A 226 25.14 -35.67 -38.72
C GLY A 226 25.59 -34.36 -39.36
N LYS A 227 24.78 -33.29 -39.29
CA LYS A 227 25.14 -31.95 -39.81
C LYS A 227 26.11 -31.17 -38.92
N PHE A 228 26.43 -31.68 -37.73
CA PHE A 228 27.21 -30.96 -36.73
C PHE A 228 28.47 -31.75 -36.34
N SER A 229 29.62 -31.09 -36.36
CA SER A 229 30.91 -31.68 -35.94
C SER A 229 31.29 -31.34 -34.49
N GLY A 230 30.68 -30.29 -33.90
CA GLY A 230 31.00 -29.76 -32.57
C GLY A 230 29.77 -29.48 -31.71
N ASP A 231 29.95 -28.59 -30.73
CA ASP A 231 28.87 -28.10 -29.87
C ASP A 231 27.79 -27.39 -30.72
N VAL A 232 26.53 -27.55 -30.32
CA VAL A 232 25.38 -26.91 -31.00
C VAL A 232 24.69 -25.94 -30.05
N SER A 233 24.26 -24.79 -30.55
CA SER A 233 23.43 -23.86 -29.79
C SER A 233 21.99 -23.91 -30.28
N TRP A 234 21.04 -23.98 -29.33
CA TRP A 234 19.61 -23.88 -29.62
C TRP A 234 18.96 -22.85 -28.70
N THR A 235 18.26 -21.88 -29.27
CA THR A 235 17.54 -20.85 -28.50
C THR A 235 16.05 -21.18 -28.43
N VAL A 236 15.52 -21.14 -27.21
CA VAL A 236 14.11 -21.39 -26.91
C VAL A 236 13.49 -20.16 -26.27
N THR A 237 12.28 -19.80 -26.68
CA THR A 237 11.48 -18.73 -26.07
C THR A 237 10.51 -19.33 -25.05
N THR A 238 10.55 -18.85 -23.82
CA THR A 238 9.70 -19.28 -22.70
C THR A 238 8.34 -18.55 -22.72
N SER A 239 7.35 -19.12 -22.05
CA SER A 239 6.01 -18.52 -21.93
C SER A 239 5.99 -17.30 -21.01
N LYS A 240 6.89 -17.27 -20.01
CA LYS A 240 7.03 -16.16 -19.04
C LYS A 240 8.42 -15.53 -19.08
N TYR A 241 8.53 -14.31 -18.55
CA TYR A 241 9.80 -13.65 -18.36
C TYR A 241 10.63 -14.33 -17.27
N LEU A 242 11.91 -14.57 -17.56
CA LEU A 242 12.86 -15.10 -16.59
C LEU A 242 13.04 -14.12 -15.42
N TRP A 243 13.35 -14.65 -14.24
CA TRP A 243 13.85 -13.84 -13.12
C TRP A 243 15.29 -13.40 -13.41
N CYS A 244 15.43 -12.45 -14.35
CA CYS A 244 16.69 -11.98 -14.90
C CYS A 244 16.67 -10.45 -15.02
N ASP A 245 17.84 -9.82 -14.93
CA ASP A 245 18.03 -8.36 -14.92
C ASP A 245 17.35 -7.68 -13.71
N LEU A 246 17.03 -8.45 -12.66
CA LEU A 246 16.32 -7.99 -11.45
C LEU A 246 17.23 -7.95 -10.22
N ASP A 247 18.25 -8.78 -10.17
CA ASP A 247 19.25 -8.80 -9.09
C ASP A 247 20.54 -9.40 -9.62
N ASP A 248 21.66 -8.68 -9.47
CA ASP A 248 22.92 -9.04 -10.11
C ASP A 248 23.52 -10.34 -9.52
N ALA A 249 23.25 -10.63 -8.24
CA ALA A 249 23.68 -11.87 -7.61
C ALA A 249 22.84 -13.05 -8.11
N ASP A 250 21.52 -12.88 -8.26
CA ASP A 250 20.67 -13.89 -8.90
C ASP A 250 21.05 -14.14 -10.36
N ASP A 251 21.39 -13.10 -11.12
CA ASP A 251 21.79 -13.19 -12.51
C ASP A 251 23.12 -13.95 -12.65
N THR A 252 24.12 -13.59 -11.84
CA THR A 252 25.42 -14.27 -11.77
C THR A 252 25.26 -15.74 -11.44
N ASN A 253 24.39 -16.06 -10.48
CA ASN A 253 24.11 -17.44 -10.06
C ASN A 253 23.15 -18.19 -10.99
N LYS A 254 22.63 -17.55 -12.05
CA LYS A 254 21.56 -18.07 -12.92
C LYS A 254 20.39 -18.63 -12.10
N SER A 255 19.95 -17.90 -11.08
CA SER A 255 18.85 -18.29 -10.18
C SER A 255 17.51 -18.50 -10.90
N TRP A 256 17.37 -17.93 -12.10
CA TRP A 256 16.25 -18.19 -13.01
C TRP A 256 16.20 -19.63 -13.54
N PHE A 257 17.32 -20.36 -13.57
CA PHE A 257 17.37 -21.76 -14.00
C PHE A 257 17.42 -22.70 -12.79
N ARG A 258 16.40 -23.56 -12.63
CA ARG A 258 16.37 -24.58 -11.57
C ARG A 258 16.83 -25.94 -12.07
N SER A 259 16.29 -26.38 -13.20
CA SER A 259 16.73 -27.60 -13.87
C SER A 259 16.22 -27.63 -15.31
N GLY A 260 16.79 -28.53 -16.12
CA GLY A 260 16.28 -28.82 -17.46
C GLY A 260 16.73 -30.18 -17.95
N THR A 261 15.95 -30.75 -18.86
CA THR A 261 16.27 -32.02 -19.51
C THR A 261 16.11 -31.85 -21.00
N LEU A 262 17.18 -32.12 -21.75
CA LEU A 262 17.16 -32.24 -23.20
C LEU A 262 17.00 -33.71 -23.56
N ARG A 263 16.06 -34.02 -24.45
CA ARG A 263 15.85 -35.36 -25.01
C ARG A 263 16.02 -35.30 -26.51
N TYR A 264 16.70 -36.30 -27.08
CA TYR A 264 16.67 -36.55 -28.52
C TYR A 264 15.76 -37.75 -28.77
N LEU A 265 14.65 -37.50 -29.46
CA LEU A 265 13.66 -38.51 -29.83
C LEU A 265 13.97 -38.98 -31.25
N TYR A 266 14.04 -40.29 -31.44
CA TYR A 266 14.35 -40.91 -32.72
C TYR A 266 13.48 -42.16 -32.94
N SER A 267 13.16 -42.42 -34.21
CA SER A 267 12.34 -43.56 -34.61
C SER A 267 13.19 -44.83 -34.72
N THR A 268 12.63 -45.94 -34.25
CA THR A 268 13.16 -47.30 -34.40
C THR A 268 12.05 -48.21 -34.93
N PRO A 269 12.35 -49.43 -35.41
CA PRO A 269 11.31 -50.40 -35.79
C PRO A 269 10.28 -50.65 -34.66
N ASP A 270 10.72 -50.60 -33.41
CA ASP A 270 9.87 -50.82 -32.21
C ASP A 270 9.20 -49.53 -31.69
N GLY A 271 9.15 -48.47 -32.51
CA GLY A 271 8.54 -47.18 -32.18
C GLY A 271 9.55 -46.08 -31.79
N THR A 272 9.07 -45.03 -31.12
CA THR A 272 9.90 -43.88 -30.73
C THR A 272 10.70 -44.16 -29.47
N LYS A 273 12.03 -44.00 -29.53
CA LYS A 273 12.94 -44.08 -28.37
C LYS A 273 13.54 -42.70 -28.08
N TYR A 274 14.23 -42.56 -26.95
CA TYR A 274 14.96 -41.33 -26.64
C TYR A 274 16.25 -41.57 -25.87
N THR A 275 17.19 -40.63 -26.02
CA THR A 275 18.31 -40.43 -25.10
C THR A 275 18.18 -39.05 -24.44
N SER A 276 18.73 -38.88 -23.24
CA SER A 276 18.55 -37.66 -22.45
C SER A 276 19.85 -37.10 -21.90
N LEU A 277 19.90 -35.77 -21.79
CA LEU A 277 20.95 -35.00 -21.13
C LEU A 277 20.31 -34.09 -20.08
N ALA A 278 20.77 -34.21 -18.83
CA ALA A 278 20.46 -33.22 -17.80
C ALA A 278 21.24 -31.93 -18.08
N LEU A 279 20.54 -30.80 -18.14
CA LEU A 279 21.14 -29.50 -18.40
C LEU A 279 21.67 -28.91 -17.10
N SER A 280 22.96 -28.57 -17.07
CA SER A 280 23.56 -27.82 -15.97
C SER A 280 23.52 -26.31 -16.24
N LYS A 281 23.75 -25.49 -15.21
CA LYS A 281 23.83 -24.02 -15.33
C LYS A 281 24.91 -23.56 -16.33
N SER A 282 25.97 -24.34 -16.53
CA SER A 282 27.02 -24.03 -17.52
C SER A 282 26.56 -24.22 -18.97
N MET A 283 25.50 -25.00 -19.19
CA MET A 283 24.96 -25.32 -20.51
C MET A 283 23.84 -24.38 -20.95
N VAL A 284 23.45 -23.43 -20.12
CA VAL A 284 22.34 -22.51 -20.42
C VAL A 284 22.76 -21.08 -20.22
N GLU A 285 22.33 -20.21 -21.11
CA GLU A 285 22.56 -18.78 -21.05
C GLU A 285 21.25 -18.06 -21.36
N VAL A 286 21.14 -16.81 -20.91
CA VAL A 286 20.04 -15.95 -21.35
C VAL A 286 20.31 -15.57 -22.80
N GLY A 287 19.33 -15.83 -23.67
CA GLY A 287 19.40 -15.47 -25.08
C GLY A 287 19.34 -13.96 -25.30
N SER A 288 19.74 -13.52 -26.50
CA SER A 288 19.66 -12.12 -26.89
C SER A 288 18.22 -11.62 -27.01
N GLY A 289 18.04 -10.31 -26.83
CA GLY A 289 16.73 -9.66 -26.86
C GLY A 289 16.13 -9.43 -25.48
N LYS A 290 15.41 -8.33 -25.35
CA LYS A 290 14.71 -7.88 -24.15
C LYS A 290 13.42 -7.20 -24.61
N ASP A 291 12.31 -7.46 -23.93
CA ASP A 291 11.01 -6.88 -24.31
C ASP A 291 10.83 -5.45 -23.75
N PHE A 292 11.69 -5.04 -22.80
CA PHE A 292 11.68 -3.71 -22.17
C PHE A 292 13.07 -3.08 -22.13
N ALA A 293 13.12 -1.78 -21.87
CA ALA A 293 14.35 -1.00 -21.86
C ALA A 293 15.41 -1.55 -20.88
N GLU A 294 15.00 -2.08 -19.73
CA GLU A 294 15.94 -2.56 -18.69
C GLU A 294 15.92 -4.08 -18.50
N GLY A 295 15.18 -4.84 -19.32
CA GLY A 295 15.10 -6.30 -19.19
C GLY A 295 13.84 -6.93 -19.78
N GLY A 296 13.32 -7.96 -19.12
CA GLY A 296 12.23 -8.78 -19.66
C GLY A 296 12.72 -9.80 -20.66
N ARG A 297 13.63 -10.66 -20.22
CA ARG A 297 14.22 -11.74 -21.01
C ARG A 297 13.28 -12.93 -21.05
N LYS A 298 13.04 -13.50 -22.23
CA LYS A 298 12.26 -14.75 -22.43
C LYS A 298 13.03 -15.83 -23.17
N LYS A 299 14.27 -15.58 -23.57
CA LYS A 299 15.02 -16.53 -24.40
C LYS A 299 16.07 -17.24 -23.56
N ILE A 300 16.16 -18.55 -23.72
CA ILE A 300 17.21 -19.40 -23.14
C ILE A 300 18.00 -19.98 -24.31
N LYS A 301 19.31 -19.71 -24.34
CA LYS A 301 20.25 -20.36 -25.25
C LYS A 301 20.81 -21.60 -24.56
N ILE A 302 20.64 -22.76 -25.18
CA ILE A 302 21.09 -24.05 -24.71
C ILE A 302 22.33 -24.44 -25.50
N LYS A 303 23.43 -24.72 -24.80
CA LYS A 303 24.65 -25.32 -25.35
C LYS A 303 24.53 -26.84 -25.25
N ILE A 304 24.42 -27.48 -26.40
CA ILE A 304 24.37 -28.94 -26.55
C ILE A 304 25.80 -29.41 -26.79
N PRO A 305 26.40 -30.15 -25.83
CA PRO A 305 27.80 -30.55 -25.93
C PRO A 305 27.99 -31.56 -27.06
N LYS A 306 29.14 -31.49 -27.72
CA LYS A 306 29.55 -32.43 -28.78
C LYS A 306 29.35 -33.90 -28.37
N SER A 307 29.65 -34.27 -27.13
CA SER A 307 29.46 -35.64 -26.63
C SER A 307 28.01 -36.13 -26.73
N PHE A 308 27.03 -35.25 -26.48
CA PHE A 308 25.61 -35.58 -26.65
C PHE A 308 25.22 -35.61 -28.13
N VAL A 309 25.75 -34.70 -28.95
CA VAL A 309 25.55 -34.71 -30.40
C VAL A 309 26.05 -36.02 -31.01
N ASP A 310 27.25 -36.47 -30.63
CA ASP A 310 27.84 -37.73 -31.09
C ASP A 310 27.03 -38.92 -30.61
N THR A 311 26.51 -38.89 -29.36
CA THR A 311 25.55 -39.89 -28.89
C THR A 311 24.31 -39.93 -29.80
N CYS A 312 23.75 -38.79 -30.18
CA CYS A 312 22.59 -38.72 -31.08
C CYS A 312 22.89 -39.31 -32.47
N LYS A 313 24.10 -39.10 -33.03
CA LYS A 313 24.51 -39.68 -34.32
C LYS A 313 24.44 -41.21 -34.32
N THR A 314 24.79 -41.85 -33.20
CA THR A 314 24.72 -43.32 -33.07
C THR A 314 23.28 -43.86 -33.06
N LYS A 315 22.28 -42.99 -32.85
CA LYS A 315 20.87 -43.40 -32.71
C LYS A 315 20.05 -43.21 -33.98
N GLY A 316 20.43 -42.28 -34.86
CA GLY A 316 19.75 -42.05 -36.13
C GLY A 316 20.20 -40.78 -36.83
N SER A 317 19.97 -40.70 -38.15
CA SER A 317 20.34 -39.57 -39.01
C SER A 317 19.41 -38.35 -38.83
N THR A 318 18.18 -38.57 -38.38
CA THR A 318 17.17 -37.53 -38.13
C THR A 318 16.36 -37.83 -36.87
N GLY A 319 15.97 -36.79 -36.14
CA GLY A 319 15.06 -36.90 -35.01
C GLY A 319 14.57 -35.54 -34.52
N THR A 320 14.06 -35.50 -33.29
CA THR A 320 13.51 -34.29 -32.67
C THR A 320 14.20 -34.05 -31.33
N LEU A 321 14.78 -32.88 -31.15
CA LEU A 321 15.16 -32.42 -29.82
C LEU A 321 13.92 -31.94 -29.10
N ARG A 322 13.76 -32.35 -27.83
CA ARG A 322 12.74 -31.86 -26.92
C ARG A 322 13.39 -31.39 -25.64
N VAL A 323 13.18 -30.15 -25.24
CA VAL A 323 13.68 -29.63 -23.95
C VAL A 323 12.54 -29.25 -23.04
N SER A 324 12.66 -29.62 -21.77
CA SER A 324 11.77 -29.19 -20.71
C SER A 324 12.59 -28.50 -19.61
N PHE A 325 12.01 -27.47 -19.01
CA PHE A 325 12.68 -26.66 -17.99
C PHE A 325 11.84 -26.56 -16.72
N ARG A 326 12.53 -26.46 -15.59
CA ARG A 326 12.00 -25.86 -14.36
C ARG A 326 12.68 -24.51 -14.15
N LEU A 327 11.90 -23.43 -14.18
CA LEU A 327 12.41 -22.06 -14.20
C LEU A 327 11.85 -21.25 -13.03
N ARG A 328 12.66 -20.34 -12.48
CA ARG A 328 12.18 -19.21 -11.68
C ARG A 328 11.89 -18.05 -12.62
N VAL A 329 10.64 -17.63 -12.65
CA VAL A 329 10.12 -16.60 -13.56
C VAL A 329 9.47 -15.47 -12.78
N VAL A 330 9.29 -14.34 -13.43
CA VAL A 330 8.51 -13.23 -12.87
C VAL A 330 7.03 -13.58 -12.93
N LYS A 331 6.39 -13.60 -11.76
CA LYS A 331 4.94 -13.76 -11.65
C LYS A 331 4.21 -12.44 -11.88
N LYS A 332 4.65 -11.39 -11.17
CA LYS A 332 4.12 -10.03 -11.28
C LYS A 332 5.06 -9.00 -10.65
N PHE A 333 4.92 -7.75 -11.07
CA PHE A 333 5.44 -6.59 -10.34
C PHE A 333 4.35 -6.03 -9.43
N LEU A 334 4.76 -5.47 -8.29
CA LEU A 334 3.89 -4.70 -7.41
C LEU A 334 4.16 -3.21 -7.62
N GLY A 335 3.10 -2.40 -7.58
CA GLY A 335 3.25 -0.96 -7.70
C GLY A 335 3.65 -0.28 -6.40
N GLY A 336 3.09 -0.79 -5.33
CA GLY A 336 3.37 -0.49 -3.94
C GLY A 336 2.63 -1.51 -3.09
N PHE A 337 2.74 -1.39 -1.78
CA PHE A 337 1.83 -2.02 -0.83
C PHE A 337 1.91 -1.32 0.53
N SER A 338 0.78 -1.27 1.22
CA SER A 338 0.68 -0.90 2.63
C SER A 338 1.02 -2.11 3.52
N ALA A 339 2.01 -1.97 4.42
CA ALA A 339 2.39 -3.07 5.31
C ALA A 339 1.31 -3.28 6.39
N GLY A 340 0.74 -4.48 6.51
CA GLY A 340 -0.48 -4.67 7.32
C GLY A 340 -0.36 -4.40 8.82
N SER A 341 0.81 -4.66 9.42
CA SER A 341 1.03 -4.47 10.88
C SER A 341 2.05 -3.39 11.21
N LEU A 342 2.79 -2.89 10.22
CA LEU A 342 3.86 -1.91 10.40
C LEU A 342 3.40 -0.53 9.94
N ASN A 343 3.91 0.52 10.58
CA ASN A 343 3.72 1.91 10.16
C ASN A 343 4.57 2.23 8.91
N ALA A 344 4.36 1.48 7.83
CA ALA A 344 5.14 1.56 6.60
C ALA A 344 4.26 1.37 5.35
N VAL A 345 4.60 2.14 4.31
CA VAL A 345 4.12 2.01 2.94
C VAL A 345 5.33 1.83 2.04
N ILE A 346 5.28 0.85 1.14
CA ILE A 346 6.34 0.56 0.18
C ILE A 346 5.90 0.97 -1.20
N MET A 347 6.76 1.67 -1.94
CA MET A 347 6.50 2.16 -3.28
C MET A 347 7.57 1.65 -4.24
N ALA A 348 7.18 0.97 -5.33
CA ALA A 348 8.11 0.59 -6.38
C ALA A 348 8.17 1.69 -7.45
N THR A 349 9.37 2.24 -7.66
CA THR A 349 9.63 3.31 -8.65
C THR A 349 9.79 2.77 -10.06
N LYS A 350 10.00 1.47 -10.21
CA LYS A 350 10.02 0.77 -11.50
C LYS A 350 9.12 -0.46 -11.47
N ALA A 351 8.57 -0.82 -12.62
CA ALA A 351 7.83 -2.06 -12.82
C ALA A 351 8.01 -2.51 -14.27
N TRP A 352 7.98 -3.83 -14.50
CA TRP A 352 8.14 -4.38 -15.86
C TRP A 352 9.39 -3.84 -16.57
N TRP A 353 10.52 -3.80 -15.85
CA TRP A 353 11.79 -3.28 -16.35
C TRP A 353 11.72 -1.88 -17.00
N ALA A 354 10.81 -1.04 -16.50
CA ALA A 354 10.65 0.33 -16.93
C ALA A 354 10.46 1.25 -15.71
N PRO A 355 10.99 2.49 -15.75
CA PRO A 355 10.70 3.49 -14.74
C PRO A 355 9.23 3.90 -14.78
N LYS A 356 8.69 4.19 -13.60
CA LYS A 356 7.39 4.86 -13.47
C LYS A 356 7.58 6.36 -13.44
N ASN A 357 6.70 7.08 -14.12
CA ASN A 357 6.62 8.52 -13.98
C ASN A 357 5.78 8.92 -12.75
N VAL A 358 5.85 10.20 -12.39
CA VAL A 358 5.12 10.78 -11.25
C VAL A 358 3.62 10.51 -11.35
N GLU A 359 3.05 10.60 -12.56
CA GLU A 359 1.62 10.36 -12.80
C GLU A 359 1.19 8.93 -12.51
N ALA A 360 2.05 7.94 -12.72
CA ALA A 360 1.77 6.54 -12.38
C ALA A 360 1.96 6.27 -10.88
N LEU A 361 2.88 6.99 -10.22
CA LEU A 361 3.15 6.83 -8.79
C LEU A 361 2.09 7.49 -7.91
N ALA A 362 1.61 8.67 -8.27
CA ALA A 362 0.65 9.45 -7.49
C ALA A 362 -0.65 8.69 -7.10
N PRO A 363 -1.39 8.04 -8.02
CA PRO A 363 -2.55 7.24 -7.63
C PRO A 363 -2.15 6.02 -6.80
N THR A 364 -0.97 5.44 -7.05
CA THR A 364 -0.50 4.29 -6.25
C THR A 364 -0.21 4.71 -4.81
N ILE A 365 0.45 5.84 -4.56
CA ILE A 365 0.76 6.27 -3.18
C ILE A 365 -0.51 6.68 -2.43
N VAL A 366 -1.46 7.35 -3.10
CA VAL A 366 -2.79 7.64 -2.52
C VAL A 366 -3.51 6.35 -2.17
N HIS A 367 -3.49 5.35 -3.05
CA HIS A 367 -4.08 4.03 -2.81
C HIS A 367 -3.48 3.34 -1.58
N GLU A 368 -2.15 3.25 -1.50
CA GLU A 368 -1.49 2.54 -0.39
C GLU A 368 -1.62 3.29 0.94
N VAL A 369 -1.55 4.63 0.92
CA VAL A 369 -1.82 5.44 2.12
C VAL A 369 -3.29 5.39 2.49
N GLY A 370 -4.19 5.28 1.51
CA GLY A 370 -5.60 4.97 1.70
C GLY A 370 -5.77 3.69 2.52
N HIS A 371 -5.18 2.58 2.09
CA HIS A 371 -5.18 1.35 2.89
C HIS A 371 -4.62 1.56 4.29
N LYS A 372 -3.51 2.31 4.40
CA LYS A 372 -2.83 2.58 5.68
C LYS A 372 -3.78 3.27 6.68
N VAL A 373 -4.52 4.28 6.25
CA VAL A 373 -5.48 5.01 7.11
C VAL A 373 -6.85 4.35 7.21
N GLY A 374 -7.02 3.13 6.67
CA GLY A 374 -8.27 2.40 6.77
C GLY A 374 -9.33 2.78 5.74
N MET A 375 -8.92 3.41 4.64
CA MET A 375 -9.80 3.79 3.54
C MET A 375 -10.37 2.56 2.83
N THR A 376 -11.56 2.70 2.22
CA THR A 376 -12.45 1.58 1.85
C THR A 376 -12.84 0.73 3.06
N ALA A 377 -13.59 1.38 3.96
CA ALA A 377 -14.05 0.80 5.21
C ALA A 377 -14.68 -0.59 5.05
N ARG A 378 -14.23 -1.51 5.91
CA ARG A 378 -14.65 -2.92 5.91
C ARG A 378 -15.98 -3.17 6.64
N GLY A 379 -16.64 -2.13 7.14
CA GLY A 379 -17.92 -2.23 7.85
C GLY A 379 -17.87 -2.90 9.23
N THR A 380 -16.70 -3.08 9.83
CA THR A 380 -16.53 -3.83 11.08
C THR A 380 -15.48 -3.20 11.99
N GLY A 381 -15.59 -3.44 13.30
CA GLY A 381 -14.73 -2.83 14.32
C GLY A 381 -14.92 -1.31 14.39
N LEU A 382 -13.82 -0.58 14.50
CA LEU A 382 -13.79 0.90 14.64
C LEU A 382 -13.99 1.67 13.32
N TYR A 383 -14.32 0.97 12.23
CA TYR A 383 -14.43 1.54 10.90
C TYR A 383 -15.88 1.91 10.55
N PRO A 384 -16.06 2.89 9.65
CA PRO A 384 -17.34 3.15 9.01
C PRO A 384 -17.94 1.90 8.35
N ASP A 385 -19.24 1.94 8.09
CA ASP A 385 -19.95 0.95 7.28
C ASP A 385 -19.35 0.88 5.87
N THR A 386 -19.56 -0.25 5.19
CA THR A 386 -19.10 -0.42 3.81
C THR A 386 -20.14 0.13 2.82
N HIS A 387 -19.75 0.33 1.56
CA HIS A 387 -20.66 0.74 0.49
C HIS A 387 -20.81 -0.37 -0.57
N GLY A 388 -21.87 -0.33 -1.38
CA GLY A 388 -22.20 -1.39 -2.37
C GLY A 388 -21.21 -1.61 -3.53
N LYS A 389 -20.05 -0.94 -3.50
CA LYS A 389 -18.93 -1.13 -4.45
C LYS A 389 -17.66 -1.61 -3.76
N HIS A 390 -17.72 -1.90 -2.47
CA HIS A 390 -16.63 -2.55 -1.76
C HIS A 390 -16.41 -3.97 -2.31
N TYR A 391 -15.15 -4.38 -2.38
CA TYR A 391 -14.79 -5.78 -2.61
C TYR A 391 -13.47 -6.12 -1.92
N THR A 392 -13.27 -7.42 -1.72
CA THR A 392 -11.99 -8.03 -1.37
C THR A 392 -11.71 -9.19 -2.35
N GLY A 393 -10.45 -9.53 -2.53
CA GLY A 393 -10.07 -10.59 -3.48
C GLY A 393 -10.15 -10.13 -4.94
N GLN A 394 -10.66 -11.00 -5.83
CA GLN A 394 -10.79 -10.71 -7.27
C GLN A 394 -9.45 -10.36 -7.95
N GLY A 395 -8.39 -11.06 -7.54
CA GLY A 395 -7.01 -10.82 -8.01
C GLY A 395 -6.26 -9.71 -7.24
N HIS A 396 -6.95 -8.95 -6.40
CA HIS A 396 -6.37 -7.90 -5.55
C HIS A 396 -6.33 -8.31 -4.07
N GLN A 397 -5.44 -7.70 -3.29
CA GLN A 397 -5.24 -8.02 -1.86
C GLN A 397 -5.63 -6.82 -1.00
N GLY A 398 -6.59 -6.97 -0.08
CA GLY A 398 -7.12 -5.88 0.75
C GLY A 398 -8.53 -5.43 0.36
N ASN A 399 -9.02 -4.39 1.03
CA ASN A 399 -10.33 -3.78 0.78
C ASN A 399 -10.24 -2.77 -0.36
N HIS A 400 -11.16 -2.81 -1.31
CA HIS A 400 -11.08 -2.00 -2.51
C HIS A 400 -12.45 -1.48 -2.95
N CYS A 401 -12.46 -0.56 -3.91
CA CYS A 401 -13.66 0.00 -4.53
C CYS A 401 -13.72 -0.37 -6.02
N SER A 402 -14.82 -1.00 -6.44
CA SER A 402 -15.08 -1.41 -7.83
C SER A 402 -15.83 -0.36 -8.64
N LYS A 403 -16.02 0.87 -8.13
CA LYS A 403 -16.73 1.93 -8.88
C LYS A 403 -16.13 2.07 -10.28
N GLY A 404 -16.98 2.02 -11.31
CA GLY A 404 -16.59 2.12 -12.73
C GLY A 404 -16.04 0.84 -13.37
N ALA A 405 -15.81 -0.22 -12.58
CA ALA A 405 -15.27 -1.48 -13.06
C ALA A 405 -16.13 -2.69 -12.64
N THR A 406 -16.07 -3.76 -13.42
CA THR A 406 -16.78 -5.01 -13.16
C THR A 406 -15.83 -6.19 -13.26
N TYR A 407 -15.91 -7.11 -12.31
CA TYR A 407 -15.11 -8.33 -12.29
C TYR A 407 -15.91 -9.53 -12.78
N ASN A 408 -15.30 -10.31 -13.67
CA ASN A 408 -15.77 -11.63 -14.07
C ASN A 408 -14.63 -12.63 -13.86
N ALA A 409 -14.89 -13.78 -13.22
CA ALA A 409 -13.82 -14.74 -12.90
C ALA A 409 -13.13 -15.34 -14.13
N ALA A 410 -13.82 -15.43 -15.27
CA ALA A 410 -13.28 -16.00 -16.51
C ALA A 410 -12.50 -14.98 -17.34
N SER A 411 -12.99 -13.74 -17.42
CA SER A 411 -12.40 -12.69 -18.27
C SER A 411 -11.63 -11.61 -17.51
N GLY A 412 -11.67 -11.62 -16.17
CA GLY A 412 -11.02 -10.64 -15.32
C GLY A 412 -11.80 -9.32 -15.19
N TRP A 413 -11.07 -8.24 -14.93
CA TRP A 413 -11.62 -6.91 -14.77
C TRP A 413 -11.89 -6.23 -16.12
N SER A 414 -13.03 -5.54 -16.21
CA SER A 414 -13.42 -4.71 -17.36
C SER A 414 -14.00 -3.36 -16.89
N GLY A 415 -14.11 -2.39 -17.80
CA GLY A 415 -14.59 -1.04 -17.49
C GLY A 415 -13.45 -0.02 -17.31
N THR A 416 -13.78 1.12 -16.70
CA THR A 416 -12.83 2.20 -16.38
C THR A 416 -12.86 2.40 -14.87
N PRO A 417 -11.79 2.09 -14.13
CA PRO A 417 -11.78 2.31 -12.68
C PRO A 417 -12.11 3.77 -12.37
N GLY A 418 -13.07 3.98 -11.47
CA GLY A 418 -13.59 5.31 -11.13
C GLY A 418 -13.21 5.76 -9.73
N CYS A 419 -12.29 5.05 -9.06
CA CYS A 419 -11.81 5.38 -7.71
C CYS A 419 -10.33 4.99 -7.57
N THR A 420 -9.56 5.82 -6.87
CA THR A 420 -8.16 5.54 -6.50
C THR A 420 -8.02 4.25 -5.68
N MET A 421 -9.05 3.87 -4.91
CA MET A 421 -9.10 2.62 -4.14
C MET A 421 -9.42 1.38 -5.01
N PHE A 422 -9.35 1.48 -6.34
CA PHE A 422 -9.34 0.28 -7.19
C PHE A 422 -8.01 -0.46 -7.02
N GLY A 423 -8.04 -1.79 -6.81
CA GLY A 423 -6.86 -2.61 -6.46
C GLY A 423 -5.77 -2.77 -7.53
N ALA A 424 -5.81 -1.97 -8.59
CA ALA A 424 -4.77 -1.86 -9.61
C ALA A 424 -4.71 -0.43 -10.17
N THR A 425 -3.61 -0.09 -10.84
CA THR A 425 -3.44 1.25 -11.44
C THR A 425 -4.22 1.44 -12.75
N SER A 426 -4.65 0.36 -13.39
CA SER A 426 -5.42 0.41 -14.64
C SER A 426 -6.13 -0.92 -14.95
N ILE A 427 -7.09 -0.85 -15.87
CA ILE A 427 -7.61 -2.00 -16.62
C ILE A 427 -7.23 -1.77 -18.10
N GLY A 428 -6.25 -2.52 -18.60
CA GLY A 428 -5.66 -2.26 -19.91
C GLY A 428 -5.08 -0.83 -19.97
N SER A 429 -5.51 -0.04 -20.96
CA SER A 429 -5.10 1.36 -21.13
C SER A 429 -5.87 2.36 -20.25
N LYS A 430 -6.93 1.92 -19.56
CA LYS A 430 -7.82 2.78 -18.75
C LYS A 430 -7.29 2.90 -17.33
N LYS A 431 -6.69 4.04 -17.00
CA LYS A 431 -6.06 4.32 -15.70
C LYS A 431 -7.10 4.53 -14.60
N ALA A 432 -6.76 4.14 -13.38
CA ALA A 432 -7.48 4.56 -12.19
C ALA A 432 -7.20 6.05 -11.89
N PRO A 433 -8.19 6.82 -11.40
CA PRO A 433 -8.01 8.20 -11.00
C PRO A 433 -7.17 8.29 -9.72
N ILE A 434 -6.68 9.49 -9.40
CA ILE A 434 -6.05 9.75 -8.09
C ILE A 434 -7.10 10.00 -7.00
N GLU A 435 -8.30 10.41 -7.41
CA GLU A 435 -9.39 10.84 -6.55
C GLU A 435 -10.16 9.66 -5.94
N PHE A 436 -10.66 9.88 -4.72
CA PHE A 436 -11.71 9.04 -4.16
C PHE A 436 -13.04 9.28 -4.90
N CYS A 437 -13.81 8.23 -5.17
CA CYS A 437 -15.13 8.39 -5.78
C CYS A 437 -16.17 8.88 -4.77
N ASP A 438 -17.31 9.34 -5.28
CA ASP A 438 -18.52 9.77 -4.55
C ASP A 438 -18.97 8.80 -3.42
N LEU A 439 -18.73 7.50 -3.56
CA LEU A 439 -19.07 6.51 -2.52
C LEU A 439 -17.99 6.38 -1.44
N CYS A 440 -16.76 6.74 -1.76
CA CYS A 440 -15.60 6.69 -0.87
C CYS A 440 -15.40 8.03 -0.13
N GLU A 441 -15.80 9.17 -0.70
CA GLU A 441 -15.69 10.50 -0.07
C GLU A 441 -16.31 10.54 1.35
N PRO A 442 -17.52 10.01 1.60
CA PRO A 442 -18.09 10.02 2.94
C PRO A 442 -17.29 9.19 3.94
N HIS A 443 -16.61 8.13 3.49
CA HIS A 443 -15.82 7.27 4.37
C HIS A 443 -14.57 7.99 4.85
N ILE A 444 -13.84 8.66 3.95
CA ILE A 444 -12.65 9.44 4.33
C ILE A 444 -13.01 10.59 5.28
N GLN A 445 -14.17 11.23 5.09
CA GLN A 445 -14.70 12.18 6.08
C GLN A 445 -14.92 11.50 7.44
N LYS A 446 -15.50 10.31 7.48
CA LYS A 446 -15.89 9.60 8.70
C LYS A 446 -14.78 8.86 9.46
N LEU A 447 -13.59 8.65 8.86
CA LEU A 447 -12.51 7.85 9.47
C LEU A 447 -12.16 8.28 10.91
N ASP A 448 -12.08 7.30 11.81
CA ASP A 448 -11.43 7.50 13.10
C ASP A 448 -9.93 7.28 12.97
N LEU A 449 -9.16 8.36 13.21
CA LEU A 449 -7.69 8.33 13.18
C LEU A 449 -7.09 8.48 14.58
N ALA A 450 -7.89 8.29 15.63
CA ALA A 450 -7.37 8.17 16.99
C ALA A 450 -6.52 6.90 17.14
N LYS A 451 -5.68 6.87 18.18
CA LYS A 451 -4.71 5.79 18.44
C LYS A 451 -5.31 4.38 18.28
N ASP A 452 -6.43 4.09 18.93
CA ASP A 452 -7.00 2.74 18.94
C ASP A 452 -7.51 2.33 17.55
N ALA A 453 -8.09 3.28 16.82
CA ALA A 453 -8.56 3.06 15.45
C ALA A 453 -7.40 2.88 14.47
N LEU A 454 -6.32 3.66 14.60
CA LEU A 454 -5.09 3.48 13.80
C LEU A 454 -4.42 2.14 14.08
N VAL A 455 -4.31 1.73 15.34
CA VAL A 455 -3.72 0.43 15.72
C VAL A 455 -4.55 -0.72 15.14
N ALA A 456 -5.88 -0.66 15.23
CA ALA A 456 -6.79 -1.59 14.55
C ALA A 456 -6.77 -1.43 13.00
N GLY A 457 -6.29 -0.28 12.53
CA GLY A 457 -6.01 0.21 11.19
C GLY A 457 -4.90 -0.50 10.43
N GLY A 458 -3.98 -1.13 11.17
CA GLY A 458 -2.69 -1.56 10.63
C GLY A 458 -1.54 -0.60 10.92
N PHE A 459 -1.72 0.36 11.83
CA PHE A 459 -0.63 1.03 12.54
C PHE A 459 -0.27 0.30 13.85
N ALA A 460 -0.35 -1.04 13.82
CA ALA A 460 -0.25 -1.85 15.04
C ALA A 460 1.14 -1.81 15.68
N MET A 461 2.18 -1.61 14.86
CA MET A 461 3.56 -1.68 15.31
C MET A 461 4.37 -0.53 14.73
N SER A 462 4.96 0.25 15.64
CA SER A 462 5.93 1.29 15.28
C SER A 462 7.07 0.69 14.49
N LEU A 463 7.47 1.38 13.43
CA LEU A 463 8.62 1.02 12.63
C LEU A 463 9.93 1.11 13.45
N ALA A 464 9.98 1.94 14.49
CA ALA A 464 11.12 2.05 15.41
C ALA A 464 11.34 0.78 16.26
N LEU A 465 10.37 -0.13 16.32
CA LEU A 465 10.50 -1.42 17.02
C LEU A 465 11.10 -2.51 16.12
N TYR A 466 11.36 -2.20 14.86
CA TYR A 466 11.89 -3.12 13.86
C TYR A 466 13.39 -2.89 13.57
N SER A 467 14.02 -1.94 14.27
CA SER A 467 15.46 -1.59 14.14
C SER A 467 16.37 -2.52 14.93
#